data_AF-A0A966UY04-F1
#
_entry.id   AF-A0A966UY04-F1
#
_cell.length_a   1.000
_cell.length_b   1.000
_cell.length_c   1.000
_cell.angle_alpha   90.00
_cell.angle_beta   90.00
_cell.angle_gamma   90.00
#
_symmetry.space_group_name_H-M   'P 1'
#
loop_
_entity.id
_entity.type
_entity.pdbx_description
1 polymer ?
#
loop_
_entity_poly.entity_id
_entity_poly.type
_entity_poly.pdbx_seq_one_letter_code
_entity_poly.pdbx_strand_id
1 'polypeptide(L)'
;MSLPFKDAAAERRKELAAQLLRGEEVMVTQQGAIRPAHEIGSNDVAITVPEGKLAAPSLYWYERDPQLFQVELEAMNHFFPLFRPDRLPDGSMSWLGSMASGVPGSNRIWHLQVIYDHDHPHNDSYGGSISVVPIEPDLRAIAQQLGDAIPHTLRHEGSGELSICTVEEDSFKAGANHSSTAASSLAWAAKWIAAFELWMLGEISTAQFAGHRI
;
A
#
# COMPACT_ATOMS: atom_id res chain seq x y z
N MET A 1 6.96 -63.63 8.82
CA MET A 1 6.48 -62.36 9.42
C MET A 1 7.59 -61.33 9.25
N SER A 2 7.43 -60.38 8.32
CA SER A 2 8.41 -59.31 8.09
C SER A 2 8.09 -58.14 9.00
N LEU A 3 9.06 -57.68 9.80
CA LEU A 3 8.91 -56.49 10.63
C LEU A 3 8.84 -55.24 9.73
N PRO A 4 7.89 -54.32 9.94
CA PRO A 4 7.89 -53.08 9.18
C PRO A 4 9.09 -52.23 9.63
N PHE A 5 10.08 -52.07 8.77
CA PHE A 5 11.11 -51.06 8.97
C PHE A 5 10.42 -49.69 8.97
N LYS A 6 10.40 -49.01 10.11
CA LYS A 6 10.01 -47.60 10.18
C LYS A 6 10.98 -46.82 9.31
N ASP A 7 10.50 -46.26 8.21
CA ASP A 7 11.28 -45.34 7.38
C ASP A 7 11.51 -44.07 8.20
N ALA A 8 12.62 -44.02 8.94
CA ALA A 8 13.02 -42.86 9.73
C ALA A 8 13.16 -41.60 8.86
N ALA A 9 13.46 -41.76 7.57
CA ALA A 9 13.47 -40.65 6.63
C ALA A 9 12.05 -40.17 6.29
N ALA A 10 11.04 -41.04 6.27
CA ALA A 10 9.64 -40.63 6.10
C ALA A 10 9.12 -39.80 7.28
N GLU A 11 9.44 -40.19 8.50
CA GLU A 11 9.04 -39.43 9.69
C GLU A 11 9.75 -38.08 9.73
N ARG A 12 11.05 -38.04 9.41
CA ARG A 12 11.80 -36.77 9.31
C ARG A 12 11.26 -35.84 8.23
N ARG A 13 10.80 -36.38 7.09
CA ARG A 13 10.12 -35.60 6.03
C ARG A 13 8.80 -35.01 6.54
N LYS A 14 8.01 -35.75 7.32
CA LYS A 14 6.75 -35.27 7.88
C LYS A 14 6.98 -34.19 8.94
N GLU A 15 7.96 -34.37 9.81
CA GLU A 15 8.34 -33.39 10.82
C GLU A 15 8.78 -32.09 10.18
N LEU A 16 9.68 -32.15 9.19
CA LEU A 16 10.11 -30.97 8.43
C LEU A 16 8.93 -30.30 7.71
N ALA A 17 8.06 -31.07 7.04
CA ALA A 17 6.88 -30.53 6.39
C ALA A 17 5.95 -29.82 7.40
N ALA A 18 5.75 -30.39 8.58
CA ALA A 18 4.92 -29.79 9.60
C ALA A 18 5.55 -28.51 10.20
N GLN A 19 6.88 -28.47 10.38
CA GLN A 19 7.62 -27.27 10.79
C GLN A 19 7.49 -26.15 9.75
N LEU A 20 7.72 -26.47 8.47
CA LEU A 20 7.59 -25.52 7.37
C LEU A 20 6.16 -24.99 7.21
N LEU A 21 5.14 -25.84 7.38
CA LEU A 21 3.73 -25.43 7.31
C LEU A 21 3.31 -24.53 8.49
N ARG A 22 3.98 -24.65 9.64
CA ARG A 22 3.76 -23.76 10.80
C ARG A 22 4.54 -22.45 10.68
N GLY A 23 5.44 -22.32 9.71
CA GLY A 23 6.28 -21.12 9.51
C GLY A 23 7.40 -20.99 10.53
N GLU A 24 7.79 -22.08 11.18
CA GLU A 24 8.79 -22.09 12.24
C GLU A 24 10.19 -21.77 11.69
N GLU A 25 11.07 -21.28 12.58
CA GLU A 25 12.47 -21.00 12.28
C GLU A 25 13.19 -22.26 11.75
N VAL A 26 13.92 -22.11 10.65
CA VAL A 26 14.73 -23.20 10.09
C VAL A 26 16.14 -22.71 9.82
N MET A 27 17.12 -23.61 9.96
CA MET A 27 18.51 -23.29 9.67
C MET A 27 18.94 -23.87 8.33
N VAL A 28 19.63 -23.06 7.53
CA VAL A 28 20.19 -23.44 6.23
C VAL A 28 21.72 -23.54 6.35
N THR A 29 22.24 -24.74 6.16
CA THR A 29 23.69 -25.02 6.17
C THR A 29 24.39 -24.46 4.94
N GLN A 30 25.73 -24.38 4.95
CA GLN A 30 26.53 -23.94 3.78
C GLN A 30 26.29 -24.76 2.50
N GLN A 31 25.82 -26.01 2.62
CA GLN A 31 25.48 -26.87 1.49
C GLN A 31 24.02 -26.70 1.03
N GLY A 32 23.28 -25.74 1.59
CA GLY A 32 21.87 -25.49 1.28
C GLY A 32 20.90 -26.50 1.89
N ALA A 33 21.36 -27.40 2.78
CA ALA A 33 20.48 -28.33 3.47
C ALA A 33 19.75 -27.65 4.63
N ILE A 34 18.44 -27.90 4.74
CA ILE A 34 17.57 -27.40 5.80
C ILE A 34 17.64 -28.36 6.99
N ARG A 35 17.90 -27.82 8.18
CA ARG A 35 17.87 -28.57 9.44
C ARG A 35 17.07 -27.82 10.52
N PRO A 36 16.40 -28.55 11.42
CA PRO A 36 15.82 -27.98 12.63
C PRO A 36 16.89 -27.29 13.47
N ALA A 37 16.54 -26.16 14.08
CA ALA A 37 17.48 -25.36 14.85
C ALA A 37 18.13 -26.12 16.03
N HIS A 38 17.44 -27.12 16.59
CA HIS A 38 17.91 -27.92 17.72
C HIS A 38 18.89 -29.04 17.35
N GLU A 39 19.09 -29.34 16.06
CA GLU A 39 19.95 -30.44 15.59
C GLU A 39 21.36 -29.99 15.17
N ILE A 40 21.61 -28.68 15.17
CA ILE A 40 22.88 -28.10 14.75
C ILE A 40 23.74 -27.85 15.98
N GLY A 41 24.99 -28.34 15.96
CA GLY A 41 25.94 -28.12 17.05
C GLY A 41 26.49 -26.69 17.01
N SER A 42 26.93 -26.16 18.15
CA SER A 42 27.46 -24.79 18.30
C SER A 42 28.60 -24.39 17.33
N ASN A 43 29.18 -25.33 16.57
CA ASN A 43 30.30 -25.12 15.64
C ASN A 43 29.90 -25.17 14.16
N ASP A 44 28.63 -25.43 13.84
CA ASP A 44 28.16 -25.51 12.45
C ASP A 44 27.82 -24.09 11.94
N VAL A 45 28.33 -23.74 10.76
CA VAL A 45 28.00 -22.47 10.10
C VAL A 45 26.67 -22.64 9.37
N ALA A 46 25.62 -22.02 9.91
CA ALA A 46 24.28 -22.01 9.33
C ALA A 46 23.69 -20.59 9.34
N ILE A 47 22.82 -20.32 8.36
CA ILE A 47 21.99 -19.11 8.33
C ILE A 47 20.66 -19.47 8.98
N THR A 48 20.31 -18.73 10.02
CA THR A 48 18.97 -18.77 10.60
C THR A 48 18.00 -18.06 9.66
N VAL A 49 16.98 -18.79 9.21
CA VAL A 49 15.81 -18.20 8.57
C VAL A 49 14.78 -17.97 9.67
N PRO A 50 14.46 -16.71 10.01
CA PRO A 50 13.54 -16.40 11.11
C PRO A 50 12.14 -16.94 10.84
N GLU A 51 11.33 -17.04 11.91
CA GLU A 51 9.93 -17.41 11.83
C GLU A 51 9.19 -16.56 10.79
N GLY A 52 8.54 -17.21 9.82
CA GLY A 52 7.91 -16.54 8.70
C GLY A 52 7.30 -17.52 7.71
N LYS A 53 6.20 -17.10 7.07
CA LYS A 53 5.69 -17.80 5.89
C LYS A 53 6.46 -17.27 4.68
N LEU A 54 6.84 -18.16 3.76
CA LEU A 54 7.16 -17.72 2.40
C LEU A 54 6.03 -16.82 1.89
N ALA A 55 6.36 -15.83 1.07
CA ALA A 55 5.40 -14.86 0.53
C ALA A 55 4.08 -15.59 0.20
N ALA A 56 2.98 -15.06 0.74
CA ALA A 56 1.65 -15.64 0.59
C ALA A 56 1.38 -15.98 -0.89
N PRO A 57 0.47 -16.93 -1.20
CA PRO A 57 0.21 -17.37 -2.57
C PRO A 57 -0.17 -16.25 -3.56
N SER A 58 -0.42 -15.02 -3.09
CA SER A 58 -0.55 -13.82 -3.92
C SER A 58 0.23 -12.61 -3.37
N LEU A 59 0.94 -11.93 -4.27
CA LEU A 59 1.57 -10.62 -4.02
C LEU A 59 0.52 -9.51 -3.82
N TYR A 60 -0.75 -9.74 -4.16
CA TYR A 60 -1.80 -8.72 -4.12
C TYR A 60 -2.65 -8.81 -2.85
N TRP A 61 -2.78 -7.70 -2.13
CA TRP A 61 -3.53 -7.64 -0.88
C TRP A 61 -5.00 -8.07 -1.01
N TYR A 62 -5.66 -7.70 -2.10
CA TYR A 62 -7.08 -7.97 -2.31
C TYR A 62 -7.39 -9.45 -2.56
N GLU A 63 -6.37 -10.26 -2.89
CA GLU A 63 -6.48 -11.72 -2.98
C GLU A 63 -6.16 -12.38 -1.64
N ARG A 64 -5.24 -11.79 -0.86
CA ARG A 64 -4.90 -12.25 0.50
C ARG A 64 -6.04 -12.01 1.48
N ASP A 65 -6.74 -10.89 1.34
CA ASP A 65 -7.88 -10.51 2.18
C ASP A 65 -9.11 -10.08 1.35
N PRO A 66 -9.93 -11.05 0.88
CA PRO A 66 -11.13 -10.76 0.14
C PRO A 66 -12.20 -10.00 0.93
N GLN A 67 -12.18 -10.07 2.27
CA GLN A 67 -13.14 -9.35 3.11
C GLN A 67 -12.80 -7.86 3.14
N LEU A 68 -11.53 -7.51 3.33
CA LEU A 68 -11.05 -6.14 3.22
C LEU A 68 -11.38 -5.56 1.84
N PHE A 69 -11.16 -6.32 0.77
CA PHE A 69 -11.48 -5.87 -0.58
C PHE A 69 -12.99 -5.60 -0.76
N GLN A 70 -13.85 -6.46 -0.22
CA GLN A 70 -15.30 -6.26 -0.29
C GLN A 70 -15.76 -5.00 0.46
N VAL A 71 -15.21 -4.75 1.66
CA VAL A 71 -15.48 -3.52 2.42
C VAL A 71 -15.04 -2.28 1.64
N GLU A 72 -13.89 -2.36 0.96
CA GLU A 72 -13.36 -1.28 0.14
C GLU A 72 -14.28 -0.95 -1.04
N LEU A 73 -14.79 -1.98 -1.74
CA LEU A 73 -15.76 -1.81 -2.81
C LEU A 73 -17.06 -1.15 -2.33
N GLU A 74 -17.55 -1.54 -1.16
CA GLU A 74 -18.77 -0.98 -0.56
C GLU A 74 -18.59 0.50 -0.18
N ALA A 75 -17.48 0.84 0.46
CA ALA A 75 -17.16 2.22 0.83
C ALA A 75 -17.05 3.11 -0.42
N MET A 76 -16.32 2.66 -1.44
CA MET A 76 -16.15 3.43 -2.68
C MET A 76 -17.46 3.59 -3.45
N ASN A 77 -18.28 2.54 -3.56
CA ASN A 77 -19.60 2.65 -4.19
C ASN A 77 -20.55 3.59 -3.44
N HIS A 78 -20.43 3.67 -2.11
CA HIS A 78 -21.27 4.54 -1.30
C HIS A 78 -20.84 6.02 -1.38
N PHE A 79 -19.55 6.31 -1.18
CA PHE A 79 -19.04 7.68 -1.05
C PHE A 79 -18.57 8.29 -2.37
N PHE A 80 -18.03 7.48 -3.27
CA PHE A 80 -17.43 7.92 -4.54
C PHE A 80 -17.94 7.09 -5.73
N PRO A 81 -19.26 7.06 -6.00
CA PRO A 81 -19.87 6.17 -6.99
C PRO A 81 -19.45 6.42 -8.45
N LEU A 82 -18.71 7.50 -8.72
CA LEU A 82 -18.12 7.81 -10.03
C LEU A 82 -16.73 7.21 -10.22
N PHE A 83 -16.11 6.70 -9.15
CA PHE A 83 -14.87 5.95 -9.23
C PHE A 83 -15.16 4.48 -9.56
N ARG A 84 -14.35 3.92 -10.44
CA ARG A 84 -14.45 2.53 -10.90
C ARG A 84 -13.16 1.80 -10.56
N PRO A 85 -13.26 0.53 -10.12
CA PRO A 85 -12.08 -0.26 -9.84
C PRO A 85 -11.34 -0.52 -11.16
N ASP A 86 -10.02 -0.47 -11.09
CA ASP A 86 -9.11 -0.67 -12.21
C ASP A 86 -7.86 -1.44 -11.75
N ARG A 87 -7.02 -1.86 -12.69
CA ARG A 87 -5.75 -2.54 -12.41
C ARG A 87 -4.64 -1.97 -13.27
N LEU A 88 -3.53 -1.63 -12.64
CA LEU A 88 -2.32 -1.24 -13.34
C LEU A 88 -1.69 -2.47 -14.04
N PRO A 89 -0.80 -2.25 -15.03
CA PRO A 89 -0.14 -3.34 -15.76
C PRO A 89 0.66 -4.31 -14.89
N ASP A 90 1.14 -3.85 -13.74
CA ASP A 90 1.86 -4.64 -12.74
C ASP A 90 0.93 -5.45 -11.82
N GLY A 91 -0.40 -5.29 -11.97
CA GLY A 91 -1.42 -5.95 -11.16
C GLY A 91 -1.84 -5.17 -9.92
N SER A 92 -1.22 -4.02 -9.64
CA SER A 92 -1.64 -3.16 -8.54
C SER A 92 -3.09 -2.75 -8.69
N MET A 93 -3.85 -2.84 -7.61
CA MET A 93 -5.24 -2.40 -7.59
C MET A 93 -5.29 -0.88 -7.63
N SER A 94 -6.23 -0.34 -8.40
CA SER A 94 -6.45 1.09 -8.46
C SER A 94 -7.92 1.45 -8.60
N TRP A 95 -8.23 2.73 -8.46
CA TRP A 95 -9.51 3.32 -8.85
C TRP A 95 -9.27 4.44 -9.84
N LEU A 96 -10.11 4.49 -10.87
CA LEU A 96 -10.17 5.62 -11.79
C LEU A 96 -11.50 6.33 -11.66
N GLY A 97 -11.47 7.64 -11.56
CA GLY A 97 -12.69 8.42 -11.47
C GLY A 97 -12.45 9.90 -11.62
N SER A 98 -13.53 10.64 -11.41
CA SER A 98 -13.50 12.09 -11.50
C SER A 98 -14.32 12.72 -10.39
N MET A 99 -13.90 13.89 -9.93
CA MET A 99 -14.66 14.70 -8.99
C MET A 99 -14.52 16.20 -9.28
N ALA A 100 -15.54 16.97 -8.92
CA ALA A 100 -15.47 18.43 -8.97
C ALA A 100 -14.74 18.96 -7.73
N SER A 101 -14.08 20.12 -7.85
CA SER A 101 -13.39 20.74 -6.72
C SER A 101 -14.32 21.28 -5.63
N GLY A 102 -15.57 21.56 -5.99
CA GLY A 102 -16.56 22.15 -5.07
C GLY A 102 -16.31 23.63 -4.75
N VAL A 103 -15.29 24.26 -5.35
CA VAL A 103 -15.00 25.68 -5.17
C VAL A 103 -16.03 26.52 -5.93
N PRO A 104 -16.74 27.47 -5.28
CA PRO A 104 -17.73 28.30 -5.95
C PRO A 104 -17.14 29.04 -7.15
N GLY A 105 -17.79 28.93 -8.32
CA GLY A 105 -17.33 29.53 -9.57
C GLY A 105 -16.30 28.71 -10.34
N SER A 106 -15.80 27.61 -9.77
CA SER A 106 -14.98 26.64 -10.50
C SER A 106 -15.86 25.52 -11.07
N ASN A 107 -15.74 25.30 -12.38
CA ASN A 107 -16.33 24.14 -13.07
C ASN A 107 -15.27 23.08 -13.39
N ARG A 108 -14.11 23.14 -12.72
CA ARG A 108 -13.00 22.22 -12.99
C ARG A 108 -13.34 20.83 -12.47
N ILE A 109 -13.21 19.86 -13.35
CA ILE A 109 -13.29 18.44 -13.02
C ILE A 109 -11.87 17.90 -12.91
N TRP A 110 -11.62 17.18 -11.82
CA TRP A 110 -10.37 16.50 -11.56
C TRP A 110 -10.51 15.03 -11.91
N HIS A 111 -9.64 14.54 -12.77
CA HIS A 111 -9.52 13.12 -13.08
C HIS A 111 -8.41 12.55 -12.22
N LEU A 112 -8.74 11.56 -11.39
CA LEU A 112 -7.85 11.01 -10.38
C LEU A 112 -7.69 9.50 -10.57
N GLN A 113 -6.48 9.02 -10.32
CA GLN A 113 -6.19 7.61 -10.09
C GLN A 113 -5.79 7.41 -8.64
N VAL A 114 -6.43 6.45 -7.96
CA VAL A 114 -6.06 6.04 -6.61
C VAL A 114 -5.36 4.70 -6.71
N ILE A 115 -4.12 4.59 -6.25
CA ILE A 115 -3.28 3.40 -6.42
C ILE A 115 -2.95 2.84 -5.04
N TYR A 116 -3.07 1.53 -4.87
CA TYR A 116 -2.68 0.84 -3.64
C TYR A 116 -1.30 0.22 -3.81
N ASP A 117 -0.53 0.23 -2.72
CA ASP A 117 0.67 -0.57 -2.61
C ASP A 117 0.33 -2.08 -2.55
N HIS A 118 1.24 -2.92 -3.02
CA HIS A 118 1.04 -4.37 -3.12
C HIS A 118 0.80 -5.03 -1.74
N ASP A 119 1.43 -4.49 -0.71
CA ASP A 119 1.40 -4.95 0.68
C ASP A 119 0.40 -4.19 1.56
N HIS A 120 -0.52 -3.41 0.96
CA HIS A 120 -1.64 -2.79 1.67
C HIS A 120 -2.37 -3.80 2.59
N PRO A 121 -2.86 -3.37 3.77
CA PRO A 121 -2.67 -2.06 4.39
C PRO A 121 -1.35 -1.95 5.17
N HIS A 122 -0.63 -0.84 4.98
CA HIS A 122 0.49 -0.40 5.83
C HIS A 122 0.49 1.14 5.98
N ASN A 123 1.23 1.64 6.97
CA ASN A 123 1.27 3.05 7.38
C ASN A 123 2.66 3.56 7.79
N ASP A 124 3.72 2.85 7.39
CA ASP A 124 5.12 3.17 7.67
C ASP A 124 5.74 4.17 6.66
N SER A 125 4.93 4.71 5.75
CA SER A 125 5.31 5.69 4.73
C SER A 125 4.37 6.91 4.72
N TYR A 126 4.89 8.07 4.29
CA TYR A 126 4.06 9.27 4.05
C TYR A 126 3.03 9.00 2.95
N GLY A 127 1.76 9.34 3.20
CA GLY A 127 0.63 8.96 2.34
C GLY A 127 0.08 7.55 2.62
N GLY A 128 0.77 6.76 3.44
CA GLY A 128 0.44 5.37 3.70
C GLY A 128 0.49 4.51 2.44
N SER A 129 -0.25 3.41 2.48
CA SER A 129 -0.33 2.42 1.40
C SER A 129 -1.25 2.80 0.22
N ILE A 130 -1.70 4.06 0.14
CA ILE A 130 -2.63 4.55 -0.91
C ILE A 130 -2.17 5.91 -1.44
N SER A 131 -1.88 5.97 -2.74
CA SER A 131 -1.52 7.20 -3.44
C SER A 131 -2.69 7.74 -4.27
N VAL A 132 -2.98 9.04 -4.18
CA VAL A 132 -3.95 9.71 -5.06
C VAL A 132 -3.21 10.55 -6.10
N VAL A 133 -3.24 10.12 -7.36
CA VAL A 133 -2.53 10.74 -8.48
C VAL A 133 -3.51 11.52 -9.36
N PRO A 134 -3.35 12.84 -9.52
CA PRO A 134 -4.11 13.60 -10.51
C PRO A 134 -3.62 13.31 -11.93
N ILE A 135 -4.51 12.80 -12.77
CA ILE A 135 -4.28 12.64 -14.21
C ILE A 135 -4.54 13.99 -14.90
N GLU A 136 -5.67 14.62 -14.57
CA GLU A 136 -6.01 15.96 -15.02
C GLU A 136 -6.52 16.78 -13.84
N PRO A 137 -5.96 17.99 -13.61
CA PRO A 137 -4.82 18.59 -14.30
C PRO A 137 -3.47 17.92 -13.99
N ASP A 138 -2.50 18.03 -14.91
CA ASP A 138 -1.13 17.55 -14.69
C ASP A 138 -0.38 18.46 -13.70
N LEU A 139 -0.23 17.99 -12.47
CA LEU A 139 0.46 18.72 -11.41
C LEU A 139 1.93 18.97 -11.72
N ARG A 140 2.60 18.12 -12.49
CA ARG A 140 4.01 18.34 -12.85
C ARG A 140 4.15 19.53 -13.78
N ALA A 141 3.27 19.61 -14.78
CA ALA A 141 3.24 20.73 -15.71
C ALA A 141 2.95 22.04 -14.95
N ILE A 142 2.04 22.00 -13.97
CA ILE A 142 1.75 23.16 -13.13
C ILE A 142 2.96 23.55 -12.26
N ALA A 143 3.58 22.60 -11.57
CA ALA A 143 4.77 22.87 -10.75
C ALA A 143 5.91 23.49 -11.59
N GLN A 144 6.12 23.00 -12.82
CA GLN A 144 7.09 23.58 -13.75
C GLN A 144 6.74 25.02 -14.14
N GLN A 145 5.46 25.32 -14.40
CA GLN A 145 5.01 26.68 -14.73
C GLN A 145 5.15 27.65 -13.54
N LEU A 146 4.92 27.16 -12.32
CA LEU A 146 5.11 27.94 -11.09
C LEU A 146 6.60 28.16 -10.77
N GLY A 147 7.47 27.26 -11.24
CA GLY A 147 8.89 27.28 -10.90
C GLY A 147 9.18 26.87 -9.45
N ASP A 148 8.20 26.28 -8.76
CA ASP A 148 8.30 25.87 -7.36
C ASP A 148 7.49 24.59 -7.10
N ALA A 149 7.76 23.91 -5.99
CA ALA A 149 7.03 22.72 -5.57
C ALA A 149 5.61 23.09 -5.11
N ILE A 150 4.64 22.23 -5.44
CA ILE A 150 3.27 22.37 -4.95
C ILE A 150 3.20 21.76 -3.55
N PRO A 151 2.76 22.51 -2.52
CA PRO A 151 2.63 21.98 -1.17
C PRO A 151 1.77 20.71 -1.08
N HIS A 152 2.14 19.84 -0.12
CA HIS A 152 1.45 18.57 0.15
C HIS A 152 1.34 17.64 -1.06
N THR A 153 2.38 17.60 -1.89
CA THR A 153 2.53 16.60 -2.96
C THR A 153 3.73 15.71 -2.69
N LEU A 154 3.63 14.43 -3.08
CA LEU A 154 4.73 13.47 -3.06
C LEU A 154 5.17 13.19 -4.48
N ARG A 155 6.49 13.10 -4.69
CA ARG A 155 7.08 12.76 -5.99
C ARG A 155 7.47 11.29 -6.00
N HIS A 156 6.96 10.55 -6.96
CA HIS A 156 7.28 9.14 -7.14
C HIS A 156 8.63 8.97 -7.85
N GLU A 157 9.58 8.34 -7.16
CA GLU A 157 10.92 8.04 -7.66
C GLU A 157 10.80 7.05 -8.84
N GLY A 158 11.13 7.51 -10.05
CA GLY A 158 11.06 6.71 -11.29
C GLY A 158 10.17 7.34 -12.37
N SER A 159 8.88 7.54 -12.09
CA SER A 159 7.97 8.21 -13.04
C SER A 159 8.05 9.74 -12.97
N GLY A 160 8.48 10.27 -11.83
CA GLY A 160 8.46 11.70 -11.52
C GLY A 160 7.05 12.27 -11.39
N GLU A 161 6.01 11.42 -11.36
CA GLU A 161 4.62 11.80 -11.13
C GLU A 161 4.43 12.36 -9.72
N LEU A 162 3.44 13.26 -9.60
CA LEU A 162 3.07 13.87 -8.33
C LEU A 162 1.75 13.27 -7.86
N SER A 163 1.74 12.74 -6.63
CA SER A 163 0.51 12.39 -5.92
C SER A 163 0.19 13.42 -4.84
N ILE A 164 -1.08 13.51 -4.47
CA ILE A 164 -1.53 14.29 -3.32
C ILE A 164 -1.14 13.52 -2.05
N CYS A 165 -0.44 14.19 -1.13
CA CYS A 165 -0.08 13.63 0.17
C CYS A 165 -1.31 13.69 1.07
N THR A 166 -1.98 12.56 1.29
CA THR A 166 -3.27 12.52 1.99
C THR A 166 -3.15 12.42 3.51
N VAL A 167 -1.97 12.09 4.08
CA VAL A 167 -1.83 11.88 5.53
C VAL A 167 -0.40 12.21 6.05
N GLU A 168 -0.32 12.89 7.19
CA GLU A 168 0.89 13.00 8.05
C GLU A 168 1.02 11.72 8.90
N GLU A 169 2.25 11.21 9.08
CA GLU A 169 2.58 9.93 9.78
C GLU A 169 1.78 9.71 11.09
N ASP A 170 1.57 10.77 11.88
CA ASP A 170 0.89 10.73 13.19
C ASP A 170 -0.65 10.86 13.15
N SER A 171 -1.25 11.22 12.01
CA SER A 171 -2.71 11.34 11.86
C SER A 171 -3.38 10.01 11.49
N PHE A 172 -2.58 8.96 11.24
CA PHE A 172 -3.03 7.64 10.84
C PHE A 172 -3.37 6.78 12.06
N LYS A 173 -4.65 6.49 12.30
CA LYS A 173 -5.06 5.48 13.28
C LYS A 173 -5.05 4.09 12.63
N ALA A 174 -3.86 3.51 12.42
CA ALA A 174 -3.73 2.11 12.05
C ALA A 174 -4.17 1.26 13.24
N GLY A 175 -5.33 0.62 13.13
CA GLY A 175 -5.76 -0.42 14.04
C GLY A 175 -6.53 -1.46 13.23
N ALA A 176 -6.67 -2.67 13.77
CA ALA A 176 -7.39 -3.78 13.13
C ALA A 176 -8.83 -3.47 12.70
N ASN A 177 -9.36 -2.29 13.04
CA ASN A 177 -10.69 -1.79 12.69
C ASN A 177 -10.71 -0.52 11.80
N HIS A 178 -9.54 -0.01 11.39
CA HIS A 178 -9.41 1.27 10.67
C HIS A 178 -8.24 1.23 9.66
N SER A 179 -8.32 0.37 8.65
CA SER A 179 -7.45 0.47 7.47
C SER A 179 -7.81 1.75 6.69
N SER A 180 -6.80 2.47 6.18
CA SER A 180 -7.05 3.60 5.28
C SER A 180 -7.75 3.11 4.02
N THR A 181 -8.95 3.61 3.76
CA THR A 181 -9.67 3.31 2.53
C THR A 181 -9.30 4.35 1.46
N ALA A 182 -9.44 4.00 0.18
CA ALA A 182 -9.42 4.96 -0.92
C ALA A 182 -10.50 6.02 -0.74
N ALA A 183 -11.66 5.68 -0.15
CA ALA A 183 -12.69 6.65 0.17
C ALA A 183 -12.17 7.73 1.15
N SER A 184 -11.47 7.33 2.21
CA SER A 184 -10.83 8.27 3.13
C SER A 184 -9.75 9.10 2.43
N SER A 185 -8.93 8.47 1.59
CA SER A 185 -7.86 9.15 0.84
C SER A 185 -8.41 10.17 -0.15
N LEU A 186 -9.50 9.83 -0.84
CA LEU A 186 -10.21 10.73 -1.75
C LEU A 186 -10.88 11.90 -1.03
N ALA A 187 -11.38 11.70 0.19
CA ALA A 187 -11.92 12.80 1.00
C ALA A 187 -10.83 13.82 1.36
N TRP A 188 -9.63 13.37 1.72
CA TRP A 188 -8.47 14.25 1.91
C TRP A 188 -8.02 14.91 0.61
N ALA A 189 -7.99 14.18 -0.49
CA ALA A 189 -7.69 14.74 -1.80
C ALA A 189 -8.70 15.82 -2.22
N ALA A 190 -10.00 15.65 -1.92
CA ALA A 190 -11.03 16.65 -2.18
C ALA A 190 -10.76 17.97 -1.42
N LYS A 191 -10.37 17.85 -0.15
CA LYS A 191 -9.98 19.00 0.69
C LYS A 191 -8.76 19.71 0.10
N TRP A 192 -7.73 18.95 -0.29
CA TRP A 192 -6.54 19.48 -0.93
C TRP A 192 -6.85 20.16 -2.26
N ILE A 193 -7.69 19.55 -3.11
CA ILE A 193 -8.09 20.10 -4.42
C ILE A 193 -8.78 21.47 -4.24
N ALA A 194 -9.70 21.57 -3.28
CA ALA A 194 -10.38 22.83 -2.99
C ALA A 194 -9.39 23.91 -2.53
N ALA A 195 -8.46 23.56 -1.63
CA ALA A 195 -7.42 24.48 -1.17
C ALA A 195 -6.47 24.90 -2.28
N PHE A 196 -6.03 23.95 -3.12
CA PHE A 196 -5.17 24.19 -4.26
C PHE A 196 -5.82 25.17 -5.25
N GLU A 197 -7.11 25.01 -5.57
CA GLU A 197 -7.80 25.93 -6.47
C GLU A 197 -7.95 27.33 -5.86
N LEU A 198 -8.27 27.44 -4.57
CA LEU A 198 -8.30 28.74 -3.88
C LEU A 198 -6.93 29.42 -3.89
N TRP A 199 -5.85 28.64 -3.74
CA TRP A 199 -4.48 29.15 -3.83
C TRP A 199 -4.15 29.65 -5.24
N MET A 200 -4.50 28.89 -6.27
CA MET A 200 -4.32 29.29 -7.68
C MET A 200 -5.14 30.52 -8.06
N LEU A 201 -6.29 30.76 -7.40
CA LEU A 201 -7.10 31.97 -7.54
C LEU A 201 -6.58 33.17 -6.74
N GLY A 202 -5.60 32.96 -5.84
CA GLY A 202 -5.04 33.99 -4.97
C GLY A 202 -5.90 34.30 -3.73
N GLU A 203 -6.93 33.50 -3.46
CA GLU A 203 -7.82 33.64 -2.29
C GLU A 203 -7.14 33.17 -0.98
N ILE A 204 -6.16 32.27 -1.10
CA ILE A 204 -5.26 31.91 0.01
C ILE A 204 -3.80 32.05 -0.41
N SER A 205 -2.94 32.44 0.52
CA SER A 205 -1.50 32.58 0.31
C SER A 205 -0.77 31.23 0.33
N THR A 206 0.44 31.18 -0.25
CA THR A 206 1.32 29.99 -0.19
C THR A 206 1.60 29.55 1.24
N ALA A 207 1.80 30.49 2.18
CA ALA A 207 2.02 30.16 3.58
C ALA A 207 0.80 29.52 4.26
N GLN A 208 -0.41 29.91 3.84
CA GLN A 208 -1.64 29.25 4.31
C GLN A 208 -1.80 27.88 3.68
N PHE A 209 -1.54 27.76 2.37
CA PHE A 209 -1.67 26.49 1.65
C PHE A 209 -0.66 25.44 2.11
N ALA A 210 0.57 25.83 2.44
CA ALA A 210 1.62 24.94 2.94
C ALA A 210 1.52 24.61 4.44
N GLY A 211 0.56 25.22 5.16
CA GLY A 211 0.39 25.03 6.59
C GLY A 211 -0.38 23.74 6.92
N HIS A 212 -0.13 23.17 8.10
CA HIS A 212 -0.72 21.91 8.60
C HIS A 212 -2.24 21.97 8.87
N ARG A 213 -2.93 23.06 8.53
CA ARG A 213 -4.38 23.24 8.76
C ARG A 213 -5.23 22.93 7.53
N ILE A 214 -4.59 22.80 6.37
CA ILE A 214 -5.22 22.48 5.07
C ILE A 214 -5.57 21.01 4.96
#